data_AF-A0A9P5Q827-F1
#
_entry.id   AF-A0A9P5Q827-F1
#
_cell.length_a   1.000
_cell.length_b   1.000
_cell.length_c   1.000
_cell.angle_alpha   90.00
_cell.angle_beta   90.00
_cell.angle_gamma   90.00
#
_symmetry.space_group_name_H-M   'P 1'
#
loop_
_entity.id
_entity.type
_entity.pdbx_description
1 polymer ?
#
loop_
_entity_poly.entity_id
_entity_poly.type
_entity_poly.pdbx_seq_one_letter_code
_entity_poly.pdbx_strand_id
1 'polypeptide(L)'
;MAFATGKMHPPAYSLGIDIMKVQLPQRDSYRSFVDIFQDQLTPLERELVSPAVPADEGLRRFFWMWTMKEAYTKALGLGLGFDFSRIEFDVKADVVRVDGQVPSGWKFHKFEVTEGGKPYVGVVAELTGGSETVVVSESEPKPWLKVFEAVPFVERAMEELVQTE
;
A
#
# COMPACT_ATOMS: atom_id res chain seq x y z
N MET A 1 8.64 -3.32 -20.76
CA MET A 1 9.33 -3.81 -19.55
C MET A 1 9.00 -2.86 -18.41
N ALA A 2 8.49 -3.35 -17.28
CA ALA A 2 8.13 -2.52 -16.12
C ALA A 2 9.23 -2.55 -15.05
N PHE A 3 10.46 -2.21 -15.45
CA PHE A 3 11.57 -1.99 -14.52
C PHE A 3 12.04 -0.54 -14.70
N ALA A 4 12.08 0.22 -13.60
CA ALA A 4 12.68 1.54 -13.57
C ALA A 4 14.19 1.41 -13.30
N THR A 5 15.03 1.88 -14.22
CA THR A 5 16.51 1.74 -14.14
C THR A 5 17.19 2.69 -13.15
N GLY A 6 16.44 3.29 -12.21
CA GLY A 6 16.98 4.15 -11.14
C GLY A 6 17.79 5.37 -11.61
N LYS A 7 17.63 5.83 -12.85
CA LYS A 7 18.49 6.87 -13.48
C LYS A 7 17.81 8.21 -13.76
N MET A 8 16.59 8.45 -13.29
CA MET A 8 15.83 9.66 -13.66
C MET A 8 15.57 10.55 -12.44
N HIS A 9 16.05 11.79 -12.56
CA HIS A 9 15.66 12.95 -11.74
C HIS A 9 14.18 13.34 -11.99
N PRO A 10 13.58 14.18 -11.13
CA PRO A 10 12.15 14.23 -10.81
C PRO A 10 11.13 14.42 -11.97
N PRO A 11 9.82 14.20 -11.70
CA PRO A 11 9.25 13.97 -10.38
C PRO A 11 9.60 12.56 -9.89
N ALA A 12 10.26 12.48 -8.74
CA ALA A 12 11.03 11.32 -8.33
C ALA A 12 10.14 10.09 -8.19
N TYR A 13 10.30 9.12 -9.09
CA TYR A 13 9.67 7.80 -9.06
C TYR A 13 10.34 6.89 -8.02
N SER A 14 10.50 7.39 -6.79
CA SER A 14 11.26 6.72 -5.73
C SER A 14 10.51 6.60 -4.42
N LEU A 15 9.32 7.19 -4.30
CA LEU A 15 8.52 7.11 -3.09
C LEU A 15 7.03 7.09 -3.44
N GLY A 16 6.30 6.12 -2.90
CA GLY A 16 4.86 6.02 -3.04
C GLY A 16 4.24 5.61 -1.71
N ILE A 17 3.10 6.20 -1.39
CA ILE A 17 2.41 5.97 -0.14
C ILE A 17 0.94 5.67 -0.44
N ASP A 18 0.43 4.64 0.21
CA ASP A 18 -0.99 4.33 0.22
C ASP A 18 -1.45 3.99 1.64
N ILE A 19 -2.71 4.32 1.93
CA ILE A 19 -3.37 3.99 3.19
C ILE A 19 -4.82 3.62 2.91
N MET A 20 -5.26 2.48 3.45
CA MET A 20 -6.60 1.96 3.25
C MET A 20 -7.24 1.60 4.58
N LYS A 21 -8.52 1.93 4.69
CA LYS A 21 -9.35 1.52 5.81
C LYS A 21 -9.70 0.04 5.69
N VAL A 22 -9.44 -0.75 6.73
CA VAL A 22 -9.78 -2.18 6.73
C VAL A 22 -11.27 -2.33 7.07
N GLN A 23 -12.11 -2.15 6.07
CA GLN A 23 -13.56 -2.24 6.21
C GLN A 23 -14.22 -2.66 4.90
N LEU A 24 -15.18 -3.59 4.99
CA LEU A 24 -16.07 -3.90 3.87
C LEU A 24 -17.06 -2.75 3.62
N PRO A 25 -17.39 -2.46 2.35
CA PRO A 25 -18.53 -1.61 2.02
C PRO A 25 -19.81 -2.14 2.67
N GLN A 26 -20.69 -1.24 3.15
CA GLN A 26 -21.85 -1.60 4.00
C GLN A 26 -22.82 -2.63 3.40
N ARG A 27 -22.81 -2.84 2.08
CA ARG A 27 -23.73 -3.73 1.37
C ARG A 27 -23.06 -4.97 0.78
N ASP A 28 -21.76 -5.14 1.00
CA ASP A 28 -20.99 -6.20 0.37
C ASP A 28 -20.67 -7.32 1.38
N SER A 29 -20.83 -8.56 0.92
CA SER A 29 -20.24 -9.70 1.61
C SER A 29 -18.74 -9.75 1.31
N TYR A 30 -17.95 -10.34 2.21
CA TYR A 30 -16.52 -10.57 1.96
C TYR A 30 -16.27 -11.28 0.63
N ARG A 31 -17.07 -12.30 0.31
CA ARG A 31 -16.97 -13.04 -0.94
C ARG A 31 -17.25 -12.16 -2.15
N SER A 32 -18.36 -11.43 -2.15
CA SER A 32 -18.72 -10.51 -3.23
C SER A 32 -17.66 -9.44 -3.44
N PHE A 33 -17.09 -8.94 -2.35
CA PHE A 33 -16.01 -7.97 -2.38
C PHE A 33 -14.75 -8.55 -3.04
N VAL A 34 -14.28 -9.73 -2.61
CA VAL A 34 -13.12 -10.39 -3.25
C VAL A 34 -13.38 -10.69 -4.72
N ASP A 35 -14.59 -11.16 -5.05
CA ASP A 35 -15.02 -11.46 -6.43
C ASP A 35 -14.88 -10.25 -7.37
N ILE A 36 -15.19 -9.03 -6.89
CA ILE A 36 -15.03 -7.78 -7.66
C ILE A 36 -13.57 -7.52 -8.05
N PHE A 37 -12.62 -7.88 -7.19
CA PHE A 37 -11.20 -7.57 -7.38
C PHE A 37 -10.38 -8.75 -7.90
N GLN A 38 -11.00 -9.89 -8.24
CA GLN A 38 -10.24 -11.10 -8.59
C GLN A 38 -9.26 -10.91 -9.74
N ASP A 39 -9.60 -10.11 -10.75
CA ASP A 39 -8.73 -9.87 -11.91
C ASP A 39 -7.48 -9.04 -11.56
N GLN A 40 -7.50 -8.33 -10.43
CA GLN A 40 -6.36 -7.55 -9.91
C GLN A 40 -5.46 -8.37 -8.97
N LEU A 41 -5.84 -9.61 -8.66
CA LEU A 41 -5.10 -10.52 -7.81
C LEU A 41 -4.34 -11.56 -8.63
N THR A 42 -3.19 -11.98 -8.12
CA THR A 42 -2.45 -13.13 -8.66
C THR A 42 -3.06 -14.45 -8.18
N PRO A 43 -2.67 -15.61 -8.75
CA PRO A 43 -3.11 -16.91 -8.26
C PRO A 43 -2.83 -17.12 -6.76
N LEU A 44 -1.62 -16.78 -6.29
CA LEU A 44 -1.26 -16.90 -4.88
C LEU A 44 -2.16 -16.04 -3.99
N GLU A 45 -2.36 -14.77 -4.37
CA GLU A 45 -3.17 -13.85 -3.59
C GLU A 45 -4.63 -14.31 -3.51
N ARG A 46 -5.19 -14.85 -4.60
CA ARG A 46 -6.54 -15.45 -4.62
C ARG A 46 -6.66 -16.60 -3.62
N GLU A 47 -5.64 -17.44 -3.48
CA GLU A 47 -5.63 -18.51 -2.47
C GLU A 47 -5.59 -17.93 -1.04
N LEU A 48 -4.79 -16.88 -0.84
CA LEU A 48 -4.64 -16.19 0.45
C LEU A 48 -5.91 -15.47 0.93
N VAL A 49 -6.84 -15.17 0.03
CA VAL A 49 -8.18 -14.58 0.31
C VAL A 49 -9.34 -15.51 -0.05
N SER A 50 -9.06 -16.81 -0.18
CA SER A 50 -10.07 -17.79 -0.56
C SER A 50 -11.17 -17.93 0.50
N PRO A 51 -12.37 -18.46 0.16
CA PRO A 51 -13.46 -18.69 1.11
C PRO A 51 -13.13 -19.61 2.30
N ALA A 52 -12.01 -20.33 2.25
CA ALA A 52 -11.52 -21.16 3.35
C ALA A 52 -10.87 -20.33 4.48
N VAL A 53 -10.54 -19.07 4.23
CA VAL A 53 -9.93 -18.16 5.20
C VAL A 53 -11.05 -17.42 5.97
N PRO A 54 -10.91 -17.23 7.30
CA PRO A 54 -11.82 -16.38 8.06
C PRO A 54 -11.97 -15.00 7.42
N ALA A 55 -13.19 -14.48 7.34
CA ALA A 55 -13.49 -13.29 6.55
C ALA A 55 -12.75 -12.03 7.03
N ASP A 56 -12.57 -11.88 8.35
CA ASP A 56 -11.80 -10.79 8.96
C ASP A 56 -10.31 -10.87 8.63
N GLU A 57 -9.73 -12.06 8.72
CA GLU A 57 -8.33 -12.30 8.35
C GLU A 57 -8.13 -12.09 6.84
N GLY A 58 -8.99 -12.67 6.03
CA GLY A 58 -8.96 -12.55 4.58
C GLY A 58 -9.14 -11.11 4.10
N LEU A 59 -10.00 -10.33 4.76
CA LEU A 59 -10.17 -8.90 4.49
C LEU A 59 -8.90 -8.11 4.79
N ARG A 60 -8.26 -8.38 5.94
CA ARG A 60 -7.00 -7.72 6.31
C ARG A 60 -5.88 -8.06 5.33
N ARG A 61 -5.78 -9.34 4.92
CA ARG A 61 -4.83 -9.77 3.88
C ARG A 61 -5.08 -9.05 2.56
N PHE A 62 -6.34 -8.95 2.12
CA PHE A 62 -6.70 -8.20 0.92
C PHE A 62 -6.18 -6.77 0.97
N PHE A 63 -6.50 -6.02 2.03
CA PHE A 63 -6.08 -4.62 2.12
C PHE A 63 -4.56 -4.46 2.18
N TRP A 64 -3.84 -5.39 2.82
CA TRP A 64 -2.37 -5.38 2.75
C TRP A 64 -1.85 -5.54 1.33
N MET A 65 -2.38 -6.51 0.57
CA MET A 65 -1.99 -6.72 -0.82
C MET A 65 -2.35 -5.51 -1.68
N TRP A 66 -3.57 -4.97 -1.52
CA TRP A 66 -4.03 -3.81 -2.26
C TRP A 66 -3.15 -2.57 -2.00
N THR A 67 -2.96 -2.21 -0.74
CA THR A 67 -2.16 -1.05 -0.33
C THR A 67 -0.70 -1.19 -0.74
N MET A 68 -0.14 -2.40 -0.71
CA MET A 68 1.20 -2.68 -1.23
C MET A 68 1.32 -2.36 -2.72
N LYS A 69 0.37 -2.84 -3.52
CA LYS A 69 0.34 -2.61 -4.97
C LYS A 69 0.20 -1.13 -5.28
N GLU A 70 -0.76 -0.44 -4.64
CA GLU A 70 -0.99 1.00 -4.80
C GLU A 70 0.23 1.83 -4.41
N ALA A 71 0.86 1.56 -3.26
CA ALA A 71 2.05 2.28 -2.84
C ALA A 71 3.18 2.09 -3.86
N TYR A 72 3.38 0.87 -4.36
CA TYR A 72 4.40 0.58 -5.35
C TYR A 72 4.13 1.26 -6.70
N THR A 73 2.91 1.18 -7.24
CA THR A 73 2.56 1.81 -8.51
C THR A 73 2.64 3.34 -8.45
N LYS A 74 2.24 3.94 -7.32
CA LYS A 74 2.46 5.37 -7.04
C LYS A 74 3.94 5.72 -7.02
N ALA A 75 4.78 4.89 -6.40
CA ALA A 75 6.23 5.10 -6.38
C ALA A 75 6.81 5.04 -7.80
N LEU A 76 6.29 4.18 -8.67
CA LEU A 76 6.69 4.12 -10.08
C LEU A 76 6.09 5.24 -10.95
N GLY A 77 5.14 6.03 -10.42
CA GLY A 77 4.37 7.02 -11.17
C GLY A 77 3.50 6.41 -12.27
N LEU A 78 3.12 5.15 -12.11
CA LEU A 78 2.23 4.44 -13.02
C LEU A 78 0.80 4.64 -12.50
N GLY A 79 0.04 5.48 -13.20
CA GLY A 79 -1.35 5.78 -12.83
C GLY A 79 -2.31 4.60 -13.00
N LEU A 80 -3.62 4.89 -13.07
CA LEU A 80 -4.73 3.94 -13.08
C LEU A 80 -4.74 2.84 -14.17
N GLY A 81 -3.79 2.87 -15.12
CA GLY A 81 -3.68 1.88 -16.19
C GLY A 81 -2.71 0.72 -15.90
N PHE A 82 -2.08 0.69 -14.73
CA PHE A 82 -1.18 -0.40 -14.37
C PHE A 82 -1.97 -1.67 -14.04
N ASP A 83 -1.55 -2.80 -14.61
CA ASP A 83 -2.14 -4.10 -14.34
C ASP A 83 -1.63 -4.66 -13.00
N PHE A 84 -2.48 -4.61 -11.97
CA PHE A 84 -2.14 -5.06 -10.62
C PHE A 84 -1.88 -6.56 -10.54
N SER A 85 -2.34 -7.36 -11.50
CA SER A 85 -2.06 -8.80 -11.54
C SER A 85 -0.58 -9.12 -11.79
N ARG A 86 0.22 -8.13 -12.19
CA ARG A 86 1.67 -8.24 -12.36
C ARG A 86 2.46 -8.09 -11.07
N ILE A 87 1.87 -7.46 -10.05
CA ILE A 87 2.48 -7.33 -8.72
C ILE A 87 1.83 -8.39 -7.83
N GLU A 88 2.65 -9.19 -7.18
CA GLU A 88 2.24 -10.17 -6.17
C GLU A 88 2.81 -9.76 -4.82
N PHE A 89 1.97 -9.70 -3.80
CA PHE A 89 2.42 -9.61 -2.41
C PHE A 89 2.00 -10.85 -1.62
N ASP A 90 2.99 -11.67 -1.27
CA ASP A 90 2.79 -12.75 -0.29
C ASP A 90 2.79 -12.16 1.12
N VAL A 91 1.60 -11.82 1.61
CA VAL A 91 1.40 -11.21 2.94
C VAL A 91 1.80 -12.12 4.10
N LYS A 92 1.94 -13.43 3.88
CA LYS A 92 2.39 -14.36 4.93
C LYS A 92 3.91 -14.41 5.02
N ALA A 93 4.58 -14.38 3.86
CA ALA A 93 6.04 -14.42 3.79
C ALA A 93 6.68 -13.02 3.80
N ASP A 94 5.87 -11.96 3.67
CA ASP A 94 6.33 -10.58 3.49
C ASP A 94 7.26 -10.45 2.26
N VAL A 95 6.86 -11.05 1.14
CA VAL A 95 7.62 -11.02 -0.13
C VAL A 95 6.82 -10.35 -1.24
N VAL A 96 7.44 -9.36 -1.89
CA VAL A 96 6.90 -8.70 -3.09
C VAL A 96 7.56 -9.29 -4.33
N ARG A 97 6.76 -9.60 -5.36
CA ARG A 97 7.23 -10.00 -6.69
C ARG A 97 6.54 -9.17 -7.77
N VAL A 98 7.26 -8.88 -8.85
CA VAL A 98 6.76 -8.22 -10.05
C VAL A 98 7.12 -9.11 -11.23
N ASP A 99 6.11 -9.54 -12.00
CA ASP A 99 6.27 -10.51 -13.08
C ASP A 99 7.05 -11.78 -12.63
N GLY A 100 6.80 -12.23 -11.40
CA GLY A 100 7.45 -13.40 -10.79
C GLY A 100 8.85 -13.17 -10.20
N GLN A 101 9.39 -11.94 -10.23
CA GLN A 101 10.73 -11.62 -9.74
C GLN A 101 10.69 -10.63 -8.57
N VAL A 102 11.61 -10.77 -7.62
CA VAL A 102 11.74 -9.82 -6.50
C VAL A 102 12.36 -8.51 -7.02
N PRO A 103 11.70 -7.34 -6.88
CA PRO A 103 12.18 -6.09 -7.45
C PRO A 103 13.32 -5.50 -6.62
N SER A 104 14.55 -5.53 -7.13
CA SER A 104 15.76 -5.08 -6.41
C SER A 104 15.74 -3.61 -5.99
N GLY A 105 16.28 -3.31 -4.80
CA GLY A 105 16.54 -1.96 -4.33
C GLY A 105 15.33 -1.24 -3.75
N TRP A 106 14.30 -2.00 -3.37
CA TRP A 106 13.05 -1.49 -2.82
C TRP A 106 12.90 -1.81 -1.34
N LYS A 107 12.41 -0.83 -0.59
CA LYS A 107 12.05 -0.96 0.81
C LYS A 107 10.58 -0.63 0.99
N PHE A 108 9.83 -1.53 1.61
CA PHE A 108 8.42 -1.38 1.89
C PHE A 108 8.21 -1.30 3.40
N HIS A 109 7.67 -0.18 3.89
CA HIS A 109 7.29 -0.04 5.28
C HIS A 109 5.78 -0.26 5.42
N LYS A 110 5.39 -1.33 6.10
CA LYS A 110 4.00 -1.64 6.46
C LYS A 110 3.72 -1.07 7.84
N PHE A 111 2.64 -0.31 8.01
CA PHE A 111 2.26 0.24 9.30
C PHE A 111 0.74 0.22 9.47
N GLU A 112 0.28 0.27 10.72
CA GLU A 112 -1.14 0.33 11.04
C GLU A 112 -1.46 1.63 11.76
N VAL A 113 -2.64 2.17 11.48
CA VAL A 113 -3.16 3.38 12.14
C VAL A 113 -4.57 3.08 12.62
N THR A 114 -4.90 3.51 13.82
CA THR A 114 -6.29 3.49 14.31
C THR A 114 -6.79 4.92 14.44
N GLU A 115 -7.86 5.24 13.72
CA GLU A 115 -8.49 6.57 13.76
C GLU A 115 -9.99 6.40 14.01
N GLY A 116 -10.53 7.08 15.02
CA GLY A 116 -11.94 6.97 15.40
C GLY A 116 -12.38 5.53 15.69
N GLY A 117 -11.48 4.70 16.24
CA GLY A 117 -11.70 3.28 16.52
C GLY A 117 -11.72 2.37 15.29
N LYS A 118 -11.40 2.90 14.09
CA LYS A 118 -11.35 2.13 12.85
C LYS A 118 -9.91 1.82 12.46
N PRO A 119 -9.60 0.58 12.06
CA PRO A 119 -8.26 0.19 11.62
C PRO A 119 -8.00 0.62 10.18
N TYR A 120 -6.77 1.07 9.95
CA TYR A 120 -6.19 1.37 8.65
C TYR A 120 -4.84 0.65 8.52
N VAL A 121 -4.54 0.21 7.31
CA VAL A 121 -3.22 -0.31 6.93
C VAL A 121 -2.59 0.66 5.94
N GLY A 122 -1.30 0.89 6.09
CA GLY A 122 -0.54 1.79 5.24
C GLY A 122 0.76 1.15 4.77
N VAL A 123 1.16 1.50 3.55
CA VAL A 123 2.44 1.08 2.97
C VAL A 123 3.17 2.30 2.41
N VAL A 124 4.46 2.42 2.75
CA VAL A 124 5.40 3.29 2.06
C VAL A 124 6.32 2.42 1.21
N ALA A 125 6.31 2.61 -0.11
CA ALA A 125 7.26 1.99 -1.04
C ALA A 125 8.35 3.01 -1.38
N GLU A 126 9.60 2.69 -1.06
CA GLU A 126 10.76 3.56 -1.25
C GLU A 126 11.82 2.84 -2.09
N LEU A 127 12.32 3.50 -3.13
CA LEU A 127 13.48 3.04 -3.90
C LEU A 127 14.75 3.51 -3.18
N THR A 128 15.35 2.61 -2.38
CA THR A 128 16.59 2.88 -1.65
C THR A 128 17.85 2.60 -2.47
N GLY A 129 17.70 1.89 -3.60
CA GLY A 129 18.81 1.37 -4.39
C GLY A 129 19.42 0.09 -3.78
N GLY A 130 20.47 -0.43 -4.43
CA GLY A 130 21.09 -1.71 -4.05
C GLY A 130 20.41 -2.94 -4.68
N SER A 131 20.76 -4.13 -4.21
CA SER A 131 20.27 -5.40 -4.76
C SER A 131 19.12 -6.04 -3.99
N GLU A 132 18.91 -5.64 -2.73
CA GLU A 132 17.95 -6.30 -1.84
C GLU A 132 16.59 -5.62 -1.86
N THR A 133 15.58 -6.40 -1.52
CA THR A 133 14.20 -5.94 -1.31
C THR A 133 13.79 -6.30 0.09
N VAL A 134 13.30 -5.33 0.85
CA VAL A 134 12.96 -5.54 2.25
C VAL A 134 11.53 -5.06 2.51
N VAL A 135 10.74 -5.91 3.17
CA VAL A 135 9.44 -5.54 3.74
C VAL A 135 9.61 -5.44 5.25
N VAL A 136 9.37 -4.26 5.79
CA VAL A 136 9.49 -3.95 7.23
C VAL A 136 8.08 -3.76 7.79
N SER A 137 7.69 -4.62 8.72
CA SER A 137 6.45 -4.45 9.48
C SER A 137 6.71 -3.56 10.71
N GLU A 138 6.17 -2.35 10.69
CA GLU A 138 6.31 -1.34 11.74
C GLU A 138 5.26 -1.58 12.82
N SER A 139 5.68 -2.18 13.94
CA SER A 139 4.80 -2.54 15.05
C SER A 139 4.56 -1.43 16.07
N GLU A 140 5.39 -0.39 16.08
CA GLU A 140 5.32 0.71 17.04
C GLU A 140 5.08 2.05 16.33
N PRO A 141 4.33 2.98 16.93
CA PRO A 141 4.14 4.33 16.39
C PRO A 141 5.48 5.00 16.12
N LYS A 142 5.74 5.37 14.87
CA LYS A 142 7.03 5.93 14.49
C LYS A 142 7.04 7.44 14.64
N PRO A 143 8.18 8.05 15.02
CA PRO A 143 8.31 9.50 15.08
C PRO A 143 8.03 10.22 13.75
N TRP A 144 8.19 9.51 12.62
CA TRP A 144 7.91 10.02 11.28
C TRP A 144 6.42 10.00 10.90
N LEU A 145 5.58 9.26 11.63
CA LEU A 145 4.14 9.21 11.39
C LEU A 145 3.44 10.19 12.33
N LYS A 146 2.83 11.23 11.75
CA LYS A 146 2.00 12.19 12.48
C LYS A 146 0.59 12.15 11.91
N VAL A 147 -0.39 12.01 12.79
CA VAL A 147 -1.82 12.00 12.43
C VAL A 147 -2.41 13.34 12.83
N PHE A 148 -3.13 13.97 11.90
CA PHE A 148 -3.82 15.22 12.13
C PHE A 148 -5.27 15.10 11.66
N GLU A 149 -6.19 15.68 12.42
CA GLU A 149 -7.54 15.91 11.94
C GLU A 149 -7.49 16.84 10.72
N ALA A 150 -8.21 16.47 9.65
CA ALA A 150 -8.09 17.15 8.35
C ALA A 150 -8.47 18.63 8.42
N VAL A 151 -9.60 18.96 9.07
CA VAL A 151 -10.08 20.36 9.15
C VAL A 151 -9.11 21.24 9.94
N PRO A 152 -8.73 20.91 11.20
CA PRO A 152 -7.73 21.70 11.92
C PRO A 152 -6.36 21.75 11.26
N PHE A 153 -5.97 20.71 10.50
CA PHE A 153 -4.72 20.72 9.75
C PHE A 153 -4.75 21.78 8.64
N VAL A 154 -5.81 21.80 7.84
CA VAL A 154 -5.97 22.76 6.74
C VAL A 154 -6.09 24.20 7.28
N GLU A 155 -6.85 24.40 8.35
CA GLU A 155 -6.99 25.72 9.00
C GLU A 155 -5.63 26.26 9.45
N ARG A 156 -4.84 25.47 10.18
CA ARG A 156 -3.47 25.87 10.60
C ARG A 156 -2.57 26.15 9.40
N ALA A 157 -2.61 25.31 8.37
CA ALA A 157 -1.80 25.51 7.17
C ALA A 157 -2.15 26.84 6.45
N MET A 158 -3.44 27.19 6.41
CA MET A 158 -3.89 28.47 5.85
C MET A 158 -3.42 29.67 6.68
N GLU A 159 -3.52 29.58 8.01
CA GLU A 159 -3.07 30.65 8.91
C GLU A 159 -1.55 30.89 8.80
N GLU A 160 -0.76 29.82 8.75
CA GLU A 160 0.71 29.90 8.59
C GLU A 160 1.10 30.50 7.24
N LEU A 161 0.42 30.13 6.15
CA LEU A 161 0.70 30.67 4.81
C LEU A 161 0.44 32.18 4.74
N VAL A 162 -0.62 32.68 5.37
CA VAL A 162 -0.98 34.12 5.38
C VAL A 162 -0.02 34.95 6.25
N GLN A 163 0.60 34.36 7.27
CA GLN A 163 1.58 35.04 8.12
C GLN A 163 2.97 35.15 7.50
N THR A 164 3.20 34.50 6.35
CA THR A 164 4.50 34.52 5.66
C THR A 164 4.56 35.57 4.54
N GLU A 165 3.49 36.37 4.36
CA GLU A 165 3.43 37.58 3.49
C GLU A 165 3.58 38.87 4.32
#